data_AF-A0A7X7I7E2-F1
#
_entry.id   AF-A0A7X7I7E2-F1
#
_cell.length_a   1.000
_cell.length_b   1.000
_cell.length_c   1.000
_cell.angle_alpha   90.00
_cell.angle_beta   90.00
_cell.angle_gamma   90.00
#
_symmetry.space_group_name_H-M   'P 1'
#
loop_
_entity.id
_entity.type
_entity.pdbx_description
1 polymer ?
#
loop_
_entity_poly.entity_id
_entity_poly.type
_entity_poly.pdbx_seq_one_letter_code
_entity_poly.pdbx_strand_id
1 'polypeptide(L)'
;MILKETFAVTVLFMILLSNIRNVSCQSLQYEIVNDTIFESDWEIPAGSTVIIKPGVNIQFQGYQTIVIQGIIIAKGTASEKIKFSSVSQSPNTVSP
;
A
#
# COMPACT_ATOMS: atom_id res chain seq x y z
N MET A 1 -19.38 -2.63 -0.58
CA MET A 1 -18.55 -3.46 0.32
C MET A 1 -18.18 -4.77 -0.39
N ILE A 2 -17.56 -4.68 -1.58
CA ILE A 2 -17.17 -5.83 -2.42
C ILE A 2 -15.73 -5.66 -2.95
N LEU A 3 -15.16 -4.45 -2.90
CA LEU A 3 -13.88 -4.13 -3.53
C LEU A 3 -12.64 -4.56 -2.71
N LYS A 4 -12.77 -4.77 -1.40
CA LYS A 4 -11.64 -5.14 -0.52
C LYS A 4 -11.24 -6.61 -0.67
N GLU A 5 -12.23 -7.49 -0.85
CA GLU A 5 -12.03 -8.94 -1.00
C GLU A 5 -11.37 -9.28 -2.35
N THR A 6 -11.71 -8.55 -3.43
CA THR A 6 -11.15 -8.80 -4.77
C THR A 6 -9.64 -8.54 -4.83
N PHE A 7 -9.11 -7.57 -4.08
CA PHE A 7 -7.68 -7.27 -4.08
C PHE A 7 -6.87 -8.35 -3.35
N ALA A 8 -7.35 -8.81 -2.20
CA ALA A 8 -6.72 -9.89 -1.44
C ALA A 8 -6.75 -11.22 -2.21
N VAL A 9 -7.87 -11.54 -2.86
CA VAL A 9 -8.02 -12.79 -3.63
C VAL A 9 -7.17 -12.78 -4.91
N THR A 10 -7.03 -11.63 -5.58
CA THR A 10 -6.18 -11.52 -6.79
C THR A 10 -4.70 -11.61 -6.44
N VAL A 11 -4.26 -11.00 -5.35
CA VAL A 11 -2.87 -11.09 -4.85
C VAL A 11 -2.57 -12.53 -4.38
N LEU A 12 -3.50 -13.17 -3.68
CA LEU A 12 -3.36 -14.56 -3.24
C LEU A 12 -3.28 -15.54 -4.43
N PHE A 13 -4.02 -15.29 -5.51
CA PHE A 13 -3.99 -16.10 -6.73
C PHE A 13 -2.68 -15.95 -7.53
N MET A 14 -2.08 -14.75 -7.52
CA MET A 14 -0.76 -14.49 -8.13
C MET A 14 0.39 -15.16 -7.35
N ILE A 15 0.27 -15.23 -6.03
CA ILE A 15 1.23 -15.97 -5.18
C ILE A 15 1.09 -17.47 -5.41
N LEU A 16 -0.13 -17.99 -5.62
CA LEU A 16 -0.38 -19.42 -5.82
C LEU A 16 0.18 -19.96 -7.16
N LEU A 17 0.20 -19.15 -8.23
CA LEU A 17 0.78 -19.52 -9.53
C LEU A 17 2.32 -19.47 -9.58
N SER A 18 2.99 -18.97 -8.54
CA SER A 18 4.45 -18.82 -8.49
C SER A 18 5.21 -20.12 -8.14
N ASN A 19 4.52 -21.26 -8.03
CA ASN A 19 5.04 -22.55 -7.56
C ASN A 19 5.98 -23.32 -8.54
N ILE A 20 6.81 -22.68 -9.39
CA ILE A 20 7.88 -23.41 -10.14
C ILE A 20 9.18 -22.60 -10.31
N ARG A 21 9.71 -21.89 -9.31
CA ARG A 21 11.17 -21.56 -9.28
C ARG A 21 11.76 -21.62 -7.86
N ASN A 22 12.29 -22.80 -7.50
CA ASN A 22 13.29 -22.97 -6.46
C ASN A 22 14.36 -21.86 -6.50
N VAL A 23 14.41 -20.91 -5.54
CA VAL A 23 15.61 -20.36 -4.90
C VAL A 23 15.19 -19.69 -3.58
N SER A 24 15.88 -19.99 -2.49
CA SER A 24 15.58 -19.63 -1.09
C SER A 24 15.65 -18.14 -0.71
N CYS A 25 15.47 -17.19 -1.62
CA CYS A 25 15.54 -15.75 -1.31
C CYS A 25 14.82 -14.87 -2.35
N GLN A 26 13.66 -15.29 -2.86
CA GLN A 26 12.87 -14.38 -3.70
C GLN A 26 12.22 -13.33 -2.81
N SER A 27 12.72 -12.10 -2.89
CA SER A 27 12.08 -10.95 -2.26
C SER A 27 10.74 -10.66 -2.94
N LEU A 28 9.65 -10.56 -2.18
CA LEU A 28 8.35 -10.15 -2.72
C LEU A 28 8.40 -8.66 -3.00
N GLN A 29 8.32 -8.26 -4.26
CA GLN A 29 8.38 -6.85 -4.66
C GLN A 29 6.99 -6.34 -5.08
N TYR A 30 6.54 -5.26 -4.44
CA TYR A 30 5.27 -4.59 -4.73
C TYR A 30 5.50 -3.14 -5.14
N GLU A 31 4.67 -2.60 -6.02
CA GLU A 31 4.79 -1.22 -6.49
C GLU A 31 3.47 -0.45 -6.34
N ILE A 32 3.53 0.70 -5.66
CA ILE A 32 2.42 1.65 -5.58
C ILE A 32 2.69 2.73 -6.61
N VAL A 33 1.94 2.68 -7.71
CA VAL A 33 2.05 3.60 -8.86
C VAL A 33 1.02 4.71 -8.80
N ASN A 34 -0.14 4.43 -8.20
CA ASN A 34 -1.29 5.32 -8.17
C ASN A 34 -1.67 5.68 -6.73
N ASP A 35 -2.37 6.80 -6.60
CA ASP A 35 -2.97 7.23 -5.34
C ASP A 35 -3.84 6.13 -4.73
N THR A 36 -3.68 5.88 -3.44
CA THR A 36 -4.29 4.75 -2.75
C THR A 36 -4.78 5.17 -1.37
N ILE A 37 -5.94 4.65 -0.97
CA ILE A 37 -6.50 4.80 0.38
C ILE A 37 -6.36 3.47 1.12
N PHE A 38 -5.71 3.48 2.28
CA PHE A 38 -5.67 2.36 3.21
C PHE A 38 -6.82 2.47 4.19
N GLU A 39 -7.70 1.45 4.16
CA GLU A 39 -8.85 1.33 5.06
C GLU A 39 -8.62 0.34 6.21
N SER A 40 -7.44 -0.27 6.26
CA SER A 40 -7.01 -1.21 7.29
C SER A 40 -5.52 -1.03 7.56
N ASP A 41 -5.02 -1.69 8.60
CA ASP A 41 -3.59 -1.74 8.87
C ASP A 41 -2.85 -2.42 7.72
N TRP A 42 -1.61 -2.00 7.50
CA TRP A 42 -0.78 -2.51 6.43
C TRP A 42 0.51 -3.08 6.98
N GLU A 43 0.70 -4.39 6.82
CA GLU A 43 1.91 -5.10 7.22
C GLU A 43 2.76 -5.43 5.99
N ILE A 44 4.04 -5.05 6.06
CA ILE A 44 5.04 -5.40 5.06
C ILE A 44 5.96 -6.43 5.69
N PRO A 45 5.79 -7.73 5.37
CA PRO A 45 6.53 -8.79 6.04
C PRO A 45 8.02 -8.77 5.65
N ALA A 46 8.84 -9.37 6.50
CA ALA A 46 10.26 -9.56 6.24
C ALA A 46 10.50 -10.25 4.88
N GLY A 47 11.57 -9.85 4.19
CA GLY A 47 11.87 -10.32 2.84
C GLY A 47 11.05 -9.63 1.72
N SER A 48 10.08 -8.78 2.05
CA SER A 48 9.34 -8.00 1.05
C SER A 48 9.94 -6.61 0.84
N THR A 49 9.85 -6.09 -0.38
CA THR A 49 10.23 -4.73 -0.76
C THR A 49 9.02 -4.04 -1.41
N VAL A 50 8.61 -2.89 -0.87
CA VAL A 50 7.57 -2.05 -1.50
C VAL A 50 8.20 -0.80 -2.08
N ILE A 51 7.92 -0.51 -3.35
CA ILE A 51 8.36 0.71 -4.04
C ILE A 51 7.16 1.64 -4.20
N ILE A 52 7.29 2.87 -3.72
CA ILE A 52 6.30 3.92 -3.93
C ILE A 52 6.86 4.88 -4.98
N LYS A 53 6.14 5.05 -6.09
CA LYS A 53 6.56 5.94 -7.16
C LYS A 53 6.46 7.41 -6.74
N PRO A 54 7.30 8.28 -7.33
CA PRO A 54 7.15 9.73 -7.17
C PRO A 54 5.73 10.18 -7.48
N GLY A 55 5.26 11.21 -6.78
CA GLY A 55 3.96 11.84 -7.03
C GLY A 55 2.74 11.13 -6.43
N VAL A 56 2.91 9.95 -5.82
CA VAL A 56 1.82 9.19 -5.20
C VAL A 56 1.35 9.82 -3.89
N ASN A 57 0.03 9.90 -3.72
CA ASN A 57 -0.64 10.25 -2.47
C ASN A 57 -1.19 8.98 -1.80
N ILE A 58 -0.69 8.69 -0.61
CA ILE A 58 -1.14 7.59 0.25
C ILE A 58 -1.99 8.18 1.37
N GLN A 59 -3.24 7.74 1.45
CA GLN A 59 -4.21 8.23 2.42
C GLN A 59 -4.60 7.14 3.41
N PHE A 60 -4.76 7.49 4.68
CA PHE A 60 -5.21 6.58 5.74
C PHE A 60 -6.61 6.95 6.21
N GLN A 61 -7.52 5.97 6.18
CA GLN A 61 -8.88 6.13 6.70
C GLN A 61 -8.91 5.79 8.20
N GLY A 62 -8.88 6.82 9.04
CA GLY A 62 -8.91 6.66 10.50
C GLY A 62 -7.54 6.35 11.10
N TYR A 63 -7.54 5.62 12.21
CA TYR A 63 -6.32 5.27 12.96
C TYR A 63 -5.72 3.98 12.41
N GLN A 64 -5.05 4.07 11.26
CA GLN A 64 -4.38 2.92 10.65
C GLN A 64 -2.88 2.90 10.98
N THR A 65 -2.37 1.70 11.18
CA THR A 65 -0.95 1.44 11.47
C THR A 65 -0.27 0.83 10.26
N ILE A 66 0.95 1.28 9.97
CA ILE A 66 1.85 0.59 9.04
C ILE A 66 2.92 -0.11 9.87
N VAL A 67 3.02 -1.43 9.72
CA VAL A 67 4.05 -2.25 10.35
C VAL A 67 5.03 -2.70 9.27
N ILE A 68 6.29 -2.27 9.39
CA ILE A 68 7.33 -2.56 8.39
C ILE A 68 8.34 -3.51 9.00
N GLN A 69 8.30 -4.78 8.57
CA GLN A 69 9.31 -5.80 8.86
C GLN A 69 10.23 -6.05 7.64
N GLY A 70 9.83 -5.55 6.46
CA GLY A 70 10.60 -5.58 5.21
C GLY A 70 11.21 -4.23 4.84
N ILE A 71 11.18 -3.88 3.56
CA ILE A 71 11.78 -2.66 3.00
C ILE A 71 10.71 -1.79 2.33
N ILE A 72 10.75 -0.48 2.56
CA ILE A 72 10.03 0.52 1.73
C ILE A 72 11.04 1.40 1.01
N ILE A 73 10.83 1.62 -0.29
CA ILE A 73 11.57 2.55 -1.14
C ILE A 73 10.61 3.64 -1.61
N ALA A 74 10.70 4.83 -1.02
CA ALA A 74 9.90 6.00 -1.38
C ALA A 74 10.82 7.13 -1.88
N LYS A 75 11.13 7.13 -3.19
CA LYS A 75 12.08 8.08 -3.80
C LYS A 75 11.33 9.19 -4.56
N GLY A 76 10.70 10.10 -3.83
CA GLY A 76 10.04 11.28 -4.42
C GLY A 76 11.03 12.33 -4.94
N THR A 77 10.55 13.27 -5.75
CA THR A 77 11.32 14.44 -6.22
C THR A 77 10.71 15.74 -5.67
N ALA A 78 11.39 16.88 -5.87
CA ALA A 78 10.85 18.18 -5.47
C ALA A 78 9.53 18.51 -6.19
N SER A 79 9.43 18.12 -7.46
CA SER A 79 8.25 18.29 -8.30
C SER A 79 7.18 17.22 -8.02
N GLU A 80 7.60 15.99 -7.68
CA GLU A 80 6.73 14.83 -7.50
C GLU A 80 6.92 14.23 -6.10
N LYS A 81 6.37 14.94 -5.12
CA LYS A 81 6.43 14.54 -3.71
C LYS A 81 5.55 13.32 -3.47
N ILE A 82 6.05 12.39 -2.67
CA ILE A 82 5.23 11.32 -2.10
C ILE A 82 4.58 11.89 -0.83
N LYS A 83 3.25 11.82 -0.74
CA LYS A 83 2.50 12.37 0.40
C LYS A 83 1.82 11.25 1.17
N PHE A 84 1.99 11.29 2.49
CA PHE A 84 1.23 10.47 3.43
C PHE A 84 0.30 11.40 4.20
N SER A 85 -1.01 11.13 4.17
CA SER A 85 -2.00 11.94 4.87
C SER A 85 -3.14 11.08 5.41
N SER A 86 -3.90 11.59 6.37
CA SER A 86 -5.22 11.03 6.63
C SER A 86 -6.17 11.43 5.49
N VAL A 87 -7.24 10.65 5.29
CA VAL A 87 -8.38 11.15 4.52
C VAL A 87 -8.95 12.36 5.26
N SER A 88 -9.06 13.49 4.58
CA SER A 88 -9.78 14.63 5.16
C SER A 88 -11.26 14.29 5.18
N GLN A 89 -11.80 13.98 6.37
CA GLN A 89 -13.24 14.20 6.56
C GLN A 89 -13.42 15.72 6.53
N SER A 90 -13.99 16.25 5.45
CA SER A 90 -14.59 17.59 5.55
C SER A 90 -15.52 17.53 6.77
N PRO A 91 -15.43 18.46 7.74
CA PRO A 91 -16.47 18.57 8.74
C PRO A 91 -17.76 18.73 7.95
N ASN A 92 -18.70 17.81 8.12
CA ASN A 92 -20.06 18.04 7.67
C ASN A 92 -20.53 19.25 8.47
N THR A 93 -20.38 20.46 7.94
CA THR A 93 -21.08 21.63 8.47
C THR A 93 -22.54 21.35 8.25
N VAL A 94 -23.18 20.69 9.23
CA VAL A 94 -24.60 20.89 9.46
C VAL A 94 -24.72 22.38 9.76
N SER A 95 -25.09 23.12 8.72
CA SER A 95 -25.54 24.49 8.89
C SER A 95 -26.73 24.45 9.84
N PRO A 96 -26.70 25.19 10.96
CA PRO A 96 -27.88 25.35 11.81
C PRO A 96 -29.00 26.07 11.03
#